data_AF-A0A941SQ40-F1
#
_entry.id   AF-A0A941SQ40-F1
#
_cell.length_a   1.000
_cell.length_b   1.000
_cell.length_c   1.000
_cell.angle_alpha   90.00
_cell.angle_beta   90.00
_cell.angle_gamma   90.00
#
_symmetry.space_group_name_H-M   'P 1'
#
loop_
_entity.id
_entity.type
_entity.pdbx_description
1 polymer ?
#
loop_
_entity_poly.entity_id
_entity_poly.type
_entity_poly.pdbx_seq_one_letter_code
_entity_poly.pdbx_strand_id
1 'polypeptide(L)'
;MKIFGTFIGINKYISSDVSDLTGATRDAQALWALFNDTFPEIRSRLLLDSEASCANIRNGISDTLEVAESGDVAIVFFSGHGTRNHRLVAHDTVNDNNLNETTISMKFLADQFKESKAKVIICILDCCFSGGATAKVFSDTPSPRDVGDPFSEIRGKGRIFVAASSATQPAYEKPGSSHGLLTEAILKILKNNESQVNIATTIYDIIEIVQLEATRIGVEQTPVVASLIEGGLVFSFFSVWRKIFIALSR
;
A
#
# COMPACT_ATOMS: atom_id res chain seq x y z
N MET A 1 -3.14 18.56 14.19
CA MET A 1 -3.20 17.43 13.25
C MET A 1 -1.81 16.82 13.23
N LYS A 2 -1.66 15.63 13.80
CA LYS A 2 -0.45 14.81 13.69
C LYS A 2 -0.61 13.83 12.55
N ILE A 3 0.51 13.34 12.04
CA ILE A 3 0.54 12.34 10.97
C ILE A 3 1.39 11.16 11.44
N PHE A 4 0.83 9.97 11.32
CA PHE A 4 1.48 8.71 11.62
C PHE A 4 1.55 7.88 10.34
N GLY A 5 2.61 7.12 10.13
CA GLY A 5 2.75 6.32 8.92
C GLY A 5 3.58 5.05 9.09
N THR A 6 3.13 3.93 8.50
CA THR A 6 3.99 2.76 8.30
C THR A 6 4.06 2.42 6.82
N PHE A 7 5.28 2.30 6.32
CA PHE A 7 5.59 2.03 4.92
C PHE A 7 6.35 0.71 4.85
N ILE A 8 5.81 -0.26 4.11
CA ILE A 8 6.33 -1.62 4.01
C ILE A 8 6.66 -1.93 2.56
N GLY A 9 7.86 -2.44 2.30
CA GLY A 9 8.29 -2.88 0.97
C GLY A 9 9.08 -4.18 1.06
N ILE A 10 8.69 -5.21 0.31
CA ILE A 10 9.29 -6.55 0.43
C ILE A 10 9.66 -7.08 -0.94
N ASN A 11 10.96 -7.10 -1.22
CA ASN A 11 11.54 -7.74 -2.39
C ASN A 11 11.96 -9.17 -2.11
N LYS A 12 12.50 -9.44 -0.93
CA LYS A 12 13.08 -10.74 -0.57
C LYS A 12 12.20 -11.49 0.41
N TYR A 13 11.99 -12.77 0.17
CA TYR A 13 11.18 -13.65 1.02
C TYR A 13 12.00 -14.86 1.47
N ILE A 14 11.76 -15.34 2.71
CA ILE A 14 12.45 -16.52 3.25
C ILE A 14 12.05 -17.78 2.47
N SER A 15 10.76 -17.92 2.15
CA SER A 15 10.28 -19.06 1.38
C SER A 15 10.76 -18.99 -0.06
N SER A 16 11.45 -20.05 -0.50
CA SER A 16 11.84 -20.24 -1.90
C SER A 16 10.64 -20.36 -2.85
N ASP A 17 9.44 -20.60 -2.32
CA ASP A 17 8.23 -20.68 -3.12
C ASP A 17 7.70 -19.29 -3.51
N VAL A 18 8.20 -18.22 -2.90
CA VAL A 18 7.84 -16.85 -3.23
C VAL A 18 8.95 -16.23 -4.06
N SER A 19 8.64 -15.87 -5.30
CA SER A 19 9.61 -15.21 -6.17
C SER A 19 9.95 -13.83 -5.64
N ASP A 20 11.24 -13.48 -5.65
CA ASP A 20 11.69 -12.13 -5.31
C ASP A 20 11.10 -11.07 -6.26
N LEU A 21 10.88 -9.87 -5.72
CA LEU A 21 10.54 -8.66 -6.47
C LEU A 21 11.77 -7.74 -6.58
N THR A 22 11.66 -6.71 -7.42
CA THR A 22 12.73 -5.72 -7.62
C THR A 22 12.31 -4.29 -7.26
N GLY A 23 11.03 -3.95 -7.35
CA GLY A 23 10.53 -2.59 -7.10
C GLY A 23 10.01 -2.29 -5.70
N ALA A 24 9.59 -3.30 -4.93
CA ALA A 24 8.74 -3.08 -3.76
C ALA A 24 9.41 -2.30 -2.62
N THR A 25 10.70 -2.56 -2.35
CA THR A 25 11.45 -1.78 -1.35
C THR A 25 11.63 -0.33 -1.78
N ARG A 26 11.86 -0.09 -3.08
CA ARG A 26 12.01 1.26 -3.65
C ARG A 26 10.71 2.03 -3.62
N ASP A 27 9.58 1.36 -3.86
CA ASP A 27 8.25 1.95 -3.74
C ASP A 27 7.99 2.47 -2.33
N ALA A 28 8.22 1.62 -1.32
CA ALA A 28 8.06 1.99 0.08
C ALA A 28 9.00 3.11 0.50
N GLN A 29 10.26 3.05 0.09
CA GLN A 29 11.25 4.11 0.34
C GLN A 29 10.85 5.45 -0.29
N ALA A 30 10.39 5.44 -1.53
CA ALA A 30 10.04 6.66 -2.25
C ALA A 30 8.83 7.36 -1.61
N LEU A 31 7.78 6.63 -1.26
CA LEU A 31 6.64 7.20 -0.56
C LEU A 31 6.95 7.57 0.89
N TRP A 32 7.74 6.78 1.61
CA TRP A 32 8.19 7.16 2.95
C TRP A 32 8.96 8.48 2.91
N ALA A 33 9.91 8.61 1.98
CA ALA A 33 10.69 9.83 1.79
C ALA A 33 9.81 11.02 1.41
N LEU A 34 8.84 10.79 0.51
CA LEU A 34 7.84 11.79 0.10
C LEU A 34 7.11 12.39 1.30
N PHE A 35 6.48 11.53 2.11
CA PHE A 35 5.70 11.97 3.25
C PHE A 35 6.59 12.59 4.34
N ASN A 36 7.83 12.11 4.52
CA ASN A 36 8.78 12.67 5.48
C ASN A 36 9.34 14.04 5.07
N ASP A 37 9.55 14.28 3.77
CA ASP A 37 9.95 15.60 3.27
C ASP A 37 8.78 16.59 3.33
N THR A 38 7.58 16.11 3.05
CA THR A 38 6.35 16.93 3.07
C THR A 38 5.91 17.31 4.48
N PHE A 39 6.03 16.36 5.41
CA PHE A 39 5.59 16.50 6.80
C PHE A 39 6.77 16.19 7.72
N PRO A 40 7.63 17.17 8.05
CA PRO A 40 8.82 16.94 8.88
C PRO A 40 8.53 16.32 10.25
N GLU A 41 7.33 16.56 10.79
CA GLU A 41 6.87 16.07 12.08
C GLU A 41 6.14 14.70 11.99
N ILE A 42 6.12 14.07 10.80
CA ILE A 42 5.51 12.74 10.66
C ILE A 42 6.23 11.73 11.54
N ARG A 43 5.47 10.99 12.34
CA ARG A 43 5.99 9.83 13.06
C ARG A 43 5.79 8.61 12.16
N SER A 44 6.88 8.14 11.55
CA SER A 44 6.80 7.05 10.59
C SER A 44 7.77 5.92 10.84
N ARG A 45 7.38 4.72 10.39
CA ARG A 45 8.20 3.51 10.34
C ARG A 45 8.36 3.07 8.89
N LEU A 46 9.56 2.64 8.53
CA LEU A 46 9.88 2.04 7.24
C LEU A 46 10.35 0.61 7.52
N LEU A 47 9.70 -0.39 6.91
CA LEU A 47 10.04 -1.81 7.07
C LEU A 47 10.38 -2.38 5.70
N LEU A 48 11.63 -2.82 5.54
CA LEU A 48 12.14 -3.34 4.27
C LEU A 48 12.65 -4.77 4.41
N ASP A 49 12.32 -5.62 3.45
CA ASP A 49 12.80 -7.01 3.37
C ASP A 49 12.77 -7.72 4.73
N SER A 50 13.92 -8.09 5.30
CA SER A 50 14.02 -8.84 6.55
C SER A 50 13.44 -8.13 7.79
N GLU A 51 13.32 -6.81 7.75
CA GLU A 51 12.65 -6.05 8.82
C GLU A 51 11.12 -6.18 8.73
N ALA A 52 10.58 -6.48 7.56
CA ALA A 52 9.16 -6.65 7.29
C ALA A 52 8.68 -8.08 7.61
N SER A 53 9.01 -8.56 8.82
CA SER A 53 8.43 -9.78 9.38
C SER A 53 6.94 -9.59 9.68
N CYS A 54 6.18 -10.67 9.75
CA CYS A 54 4.74 -10.62 9.99
C CYS A 54 4.42 -9.90 11.31
N ALA A 55 5.21 -10.17 12.36
CA ALA A 55 5.11 -9.50 13.65
C ALA A 55 5.39 -7.99 13.55
N ASN A 56 6.46 -7.60 12.85
CA ASN A 56 6.82 -6.18 12.72
C ASN A 56 5.80 -5.41 11.88
N ILE A 57 5.24 -6.02 10.84
CA ILE A 57 4.18 -5.41 10.03
C ILE A 57 2.92 -5.20 10.87
N ARG A 58 2.45 -6.22 11.61
CA ARG A 58 1.29 -6.08 12.51
C ARG A 58 1.53 -4.96 13.51
N ASN A 59 2.66 -4.98 14.20
CA ASN A 59 3.00 -3.95 15.19
C ASN A 59 3.08 -2.56 14.56
N GLY A 60 3.69 -2.41 13.37
CA GLY A 60 3.75 -1.13 12.67
C GLY A 60 2.36 -0.58 12.31
N ILE A 61 1.47 -1.44 11.81
CA ILE A 61 0.09 -1.07 11.50
C ILE A 61 -0.66 -0.67 12.77
N SER A 62 -0.62 -1.48 13.82
CA SER A 62 -1.29 -1.21 15.09
C SER A 62 -0.76 0.07 15.73
N ASP A 63 0.56 0.22 15.86
CA ASP A 63 1.20 1.42 16.40
C ASP A 63 0.80 2.68 15.62
N THR A 64 0.56 2.57 14.31
CA THR A 64 0.17 3.71 13.47
C THR A 64 -1.30 4.09 13.66
N LEU A 65 -2.18 3.09 13.80
CA LEU A 65 -3.63 3.28 13.81
C LEU A 65 -4.19 3.52 15.21
N GLU A 66 -3.63 2.89 16.23
CA GLU A 66 -4.11 2.97 17.63
C GLU A 66 -3.74 4.30 18.30
N VAL A 67 -2.56 4.84 17.99
CA VAL A 67 -2.07 6.10 18.59
C VAL A 67 -2.72 7.35 17.99
N ALA A 68 -3.39 7.20 16.83
CA ALA A 68 -3.98 8.30 16.09
C ALA A 68 -5.34 8.69 16.70
N GLU A 69 -5.51 9.98 17.01
CA GLU A 69 -6.75 10.51 17.58
C GLU A 69 -7.64 11.19 16.53
N SER A 70 -8.83 11.64 16.91
CA SER A 70 -9.89 12.18 16.03
C SER A 70 -9.56 13.44 15.22
N GLY A 71 -8.34 13.97 15.36
CA GLY A 71 -7.82 15.09 14.57
C GLY A 71 -6.61 14.75 13.72
N ASP A 72 -6.17 13.48 13.71
CA ASP A 72 -4.91 13.02 13.13
C ASP A 72 -5.12 12.21 11.85
N VAL A 73 -4.04 12.01 11.10
CA VAL A 73 -4.00 11.19 9.89
C VAL A 73 -3.10 9.98 10.12
N ALA A 74 -3.57 8.80 9.76
CA ALA A 74 -2.81 7.56 9.74
C ALA A 74 -2.58 7.10 8.30
N ILE A 75 -1.36 6.67 7.97
CA ILE A 75 -0.96 6.23 6.64
C ILE A 75 -0.41 4.80 6.71
N VAL A 76 -0.92 3.90 5.89
CA VAL A 76 -0.38 2.54 5.73
C VAL A 76 -0.08 2.32 4.26
N PHE A 77 1.19 2.12 3.92
CA PHE A 77 1.63 1.75 2.58
C PHE A 77 2.24 0.36 2.59
N PHE A 78 1.84 -0.49 1.65
CA PHE A 78 2.44 -1.81 1.44
C PHE A 78 2.75 -2.01 -0.04
N SER A 79 3.97 -2.42 -0.38
CA SER A 79 4.34 -2.97 -1.69
C SER A 79 4.96 -4.35 -1.51
N GLY A 80 4.49 -5.33 -2.27
CA GLY A 80 4.91 -6.73 -2.13
C GLY A 80 3.91 -7.73 -2.73
N HIS A 81 4.01 -8.99 -2.32
CA HIS A 81 3.08 -10.02 -2.77
C HIS A 81 1.78 -10.04 -1.97
N GLY A 82 0.69 -10.35 -2.68
CA GLY A 82 -0.60 -10.72 -2.11
C GLY A 82 -0.95 -12.18 -2.41
N THR A 83 -1.83 -12.76 -1.59
CA THR A 83 -2.44 -14.07 -1.83
C THR A 83 -3.85 -13.94 -2.38
N ARG A 84 -4.38 -15.02 -2.99
CA ARG A 84 -5.75 -15.07 -3.51
C ARG A 84 -6.82 -14.92 -2.42
N ASN A 85 -6.48 -15.26 -1.18
CA ASN A 85 -7.35 -15.12 -0.02
C ASN A 85 -7.23 -13.72 0.63
N HIS A 86 -6.80 -12.72 -0.14
CA HIS A 86 -6.68 -11.32 0.29
C HIS A 86 -5.79 -11.18 1.54
N ARG A 87 -4.55 -11.65 1.44
CA ARG A 87 -3.54 -11.52 2.50
C ARG A 87 -2.25 -10.95 1.94
N LEU A 88 -1.60 -10.07 2.68
CA LEU A 88 -0.27 -9.54 2.38
C LEU A 88 0.78 -10.53 2.88
N VAL A 89 1.71 -10.88 2.00
CA VAL A 89 2.81 -11.81 2.29
C VAL A 89 3.93 -11.04 3.00
N ALA A 90 4.29 -11.46 4.20
CA ALA A 90 5.43 -10.92 4.94
C ALA A 90 6.74 -11.62 4.52
N HIS A 91 7.90 -11.03 4.86
CA HIS A 91 9.21 -11.59 4.53
C HIS A 91 9.39 -13.04 5.04
N ASP A 92 8.93 -13.29 6.26
CA ASP A 92 9.00 -14.56 6.97
C ASP A 92 7.81 -15.48 6.68
N THR A 93 7.04 -15.21 5.62
CA THR A 93 5.98 -16.13 5.20
C THR A 93 6.59 -17.43 4.69
N VAL A 94 6.19 -18.53 5.31
CA VAL A 94 6.52 -19.90 4.92
C VAL A 94 5.26 -20.66 4.54
N ASN A 95 5.41 -21.63 3.63
CA ASN A 95 4.31 -22.45 3.15
C ASN A 95 4.06 -23.66 4.06
N ASP A 96 3.60 -23.41 5.29
CA ASP A 96 3.52 -24.42 6.34
C ASP A 96 2.14 -24.51 7.01
N ASN A 97 1.04 -24.51 6.23
CA ASN A 97 -0.34 -24.51 6.75
C ASN A 97 -0.70 -23.37 7.73
N ASN A 98 0.25 -22.51 8.13
CA ASN A 98 0.09 -21.49 9.14
C ASN A 98 0.09 -20.07 8.55
N LEU A 99 -0.51 -19.93 7.36
CA LEU A 99 -0.66 -18.64 6.68
C LEU A 99 -1.36 -17.60 7.55
N ASN A 100 -2.15 -18.02 8.54
CA ASN A 100 -2.77 -17.10 9.48
C ASN A 100 -1.77 -16.33 10.33
N GLU A 101 -0.74 -17.00 10.82
CA GLU A 101 0.27 -16.40 11.69
C GLU A 101 1.37 -15.71 10.90
N THR A 102 1.63 -16.17 9.66
CA THR A 102 2.74 -15.69 8.83
C THR A 102 2.36 -14.66 7.76
N THR A 103 1.07 -14.34 7.58
CA THR A 103 0.61 -13.28 6.65
C THR A 103 -0.37 -12.30 7.29
N ILE A 104 -0.58 -11.15 6.64
CA ILE A 104 -1.49 -10.10 7.11
C ILE A 104 -2.81 -10.18 6.33
N SER A 105 -3.89 -10.62 6.95
CA SER A 105 -5.20 -10.66 6.28
C SER A 105 -5.80 -9.27 6.08
N MET A 106 -6.59 -9.08 5.02
CA MET A 106 -7.42 -7.87 4.87
C MET A 106 -8.41 -7.70 6.03
N LYS A 107 -8.87 -8.80 6.65
CA LYS A 107 -9.70 -8.74 7.87
C LYS A 107 -8.99 -8.03 9.01
N PHE A 108 -7.74 -8.38 9.30
CA PHE A 108 -6.92 -7.70 10.32
C PHE A 108 -6.82 -6.20 10.02
N LEU A 109 -6.57 -5.81 8.77
CA LEU A 109 -6.56 -4.40 8.39
C LEU A 109 -7.92 -3.72 8.62
N ALA A 110 -9.02 -4.36 8.23
CA ALA A 110 -10.36 -3.83 8.43
C ALA A 110 -10.71 -3.66 9.92
N ASP A 111 -10.37 -4.64 10.77
CA ASP A 111 -10.56 -4.58 12.21
C ASP A 111 -9.78 -3.41 12.82
N GLN A 112 -8.50 -3.25 12.45
CA GLN A 112 -7.67 -2.13 12.91
C GLN A 112 -8.18 -0.77 12.44
N PHE A 113 -8.74 -0.68 11.22
CA PHE A 113 -9.31 0.58 10.72
C PHE A 113 -10.60 0.93 11.44
N LYS A 114 -11.38 -0.10 11.82
CA LYS A 114 -12.61 0.06 12.58
C LYS A 114 -12.34 0.59 13.99
N GLU A 115 -11.26 0.13 14.63
CA GLU A 115 -10.86 0.51 15.98
C GLU A 115 -10.15 1.87 16.04
N SER A 116 -9.47 2.27 14.95
CA SER A 116 -8.76 3.54 14.89
C SER A 116 -9.70 4.74 15.03
N LYS A 117 -9.25 5.73 15.82
CA LYS A 117 -9.93 7.03 15.98
C LYS A 117 -9.43 8.07 14.99
N ALA A 118 -8.47 7.75 14.12
CA ALA A 118 -7.90 8.70 13.18
C ALA A 118 -9.00 9.43 12.40
N LYS A 119 -8.86 10.75 12.24
CA LYS A 119 -9.76 11.52 11.39
C LYS A 119 -9.73 10.99 9.96
N VAL A 120 -8.52 10.67 9.51
CA VAL A 120 -8.27 10.08 8.20
C VAL A 120 -7.36 8.89 8.29
N ILE A 121 -7.72 7.82 7.59
CA ILE A 121 -6.84 6.69 7.29
C ILE A 121 -6.60 6.69 5.78
N ILE A 122 -5.34 6.73 5.36
CA ILE A 122 -4.90 6.53 3.98
C ILE A 122 -4.21 5.18 3.92
N CYS A 123 -4.81 4.23 3.20
CA CYS A 123 -4.18 2.94 2.97
C CYS A 123 -3.94 2.72 1.49
N ILE A 124 -2.70 2.41 1.14
CA ILE A 124 -2.24 2.21 -0.23
C ILE A 124 -1.59 0.82 -0.32
N LEU A 125 -2.16 -0.07 -1.13
CA LEU A 125 -1.65 -1.43 -1.32
C LEU A 125 -1.19 -1.64 -2.76
N ASP A 126 0.12 -1.64 -2.99
CA ASP A 126 0.77 -1.96 -4.27
C ASP A 126 1.13 -3.45 -4.33
N CYS A 127 0.11 -4.30 -4.42
CA CYS A 127 0.27 -5.74 -4.44
C CYS A 127 -0.78 -6.46 -5.29
N CYS A 128 -0.39 -7.56 -5.93
CA CYS A 128 -1.30 -8.42 -6.70
C CYS A 128 -2.18 -9.27 -5.76
N PHE A 129 -3.50 -9.09 -5.80
CA PHE A 129 -4.45 -10.03 -5.18
C PHE A 129 -5.03 -11.06 -6.17
N SER A 130 -4.71 -10.91 -7.47
CA SER A 130 -5.32 -11.64 -8.59
C SER A 130 -4.99 -13.12 -8.73
N GLY A 131 -4.18 -13.69 -7.84
CA GLY A 131 -3.86 -15.11 -7.93
C GLY A 131 -2.62 -15.44 -8.77
N GLY A 132 -1.63 -14.53 -8.85
CA GLY A 132 -0.34 -14.77 -9.53
C GLY A 132 0.50 -15.93 -8.95
N ALA A 133 1.76 -16.09 -9.36
CA ALA A 133 2.61 -17.24 -8.99
C ALA A 133 2.63 -17.53 -7.47
N THR A 134 2.76 -16.49 -6.63
CA THR A 134 2.72 -16.57 -5.15
C THR A 134 1.38 -17.09 -4.61
N ALA A 135 0.29 -16.80 -5.28
CA ALA A 135 -1.04 -17.20 -4.84
C ALA A 135 -1.43 -18.63 -5.25
N LYS A 136 -0.71 -19.26 -6.19
CA LYS A 136 -0.81 -20.71 -6.47
C LYS A 136 -0.04 -21.56 -5.46
N VAL A 137 0.98 -20.99 -4.84
CA VAL A 137 1.79 -21.66 -3.81
C VAL A 137 1.02 -21.72 -2.50
N PHE A 138 0.35 -20.63 -2.14
CA PHE A 138 -0.39 -20.50 -0.87
C PHE A 138 -1.89 -20.79 -1.00
N SER A 139 -2.33 -21.52 -2.03
CA SER A 139 -3.76 -21.76 -2.33
C SER A 139 -4.38 -23.00 -1.66
N ASP A 140 -3.64 -23.78 -0.88
CA ASP A 140 -4.12 -25.09 -0.40
C ASP A 140 -5.13 -25.02 0.76
N THR A 141 -5.56 -23.83 1.17
CA THR A 141 -6.69 -23.68 2.10
C THR A 141 -8.00 -23.51 1.31
N PRO A 142 -9.03 -24.35 1.55
CA PRO A 142 -10.33 -24.19 0.90
C PRO A 142 -10.91 -22.82 1.25
N SER A 143 -10.99 -21.93 0.25
CA SER A 143 -11.67 -20.65 0.39
C SER A 143 -13.16 -20.85 0.08
N PRO A 144 -14.10 -20.43 0.94
CA PRO A 144 -15.51 -20.41 0.60
C PRO A 144 -15.68 -19.60 -0.70
N ARG A 145 -16.42 -20.16 -1.66
CA ARG A 145 -16.62 -19.60 -3.02
C ARG A 145 -17.44 -18.30 -3.06
N ASP A 146 -17.52 -17.57 -1.96
CA ASP A 146 -18.31 -16.34 -1.83
C ASP A 146 -17.68 -15.45 -0.75
N VAL A 147 -16.43 -15.03 -0.96
CA VAL A 147 -15.88 -13.92 -0.20
C VAL A 147 -16.40 -12.67 -0.91
N GLY A 148 -17.42 -12.03 -0.34
CA GLY A 148 -17.94 -10.75 -0.84
C GLY A 148 -16.83 -9.69 -0.97
N ASP A 149 -17.16 -8.50 -1.48
CA ASP A 149 -16.20 -7.39 -1.64
C ASP A 149 -15.33 -7.21 -0.37
N PRO A 150 -14.04 -7.61 -0.39
CA PRO A 150 -13.19 -7.62 0.80
C PRO A 150 -12.92 -6.20 1.32
N PHE A 151 -13.27 -5.19 0.51
CA PHE A 151 -13.15 -3.79 0.86
C PHE A 151 -14.44 -3.20 1.44
N SER A 152 -15.54 -3.96 1.46
CA SER A 152 -16.82 -3.51 2.02
C SER A 152 -16.74 -3.16 3.51
N GLU A 153 -15.97 -3.92 4.28
CA GLU A 153 -15.73 -3.70 5.72
C GLU A 153 -14.83 -2.49 6.01
N ILE A 154 -14.09 -2.02 4.99
CA ILE A 154 -13.12 -0.92 5.09
C ILE A 154 -13.81 0.44 4.83
N ARG A 155 -15.02 0.44 4.28
CA ARG A 155 -15.78 1.66 3.95
C ARG A 155 -16.19 2.44 5.21
N GLY A 156 -16.06 3.76 5.18
CA GLY A 156 -16.46 4.65 6.28
C GLY A 156 -16.09 6.11 6.05
N LYS A 157 -16.82 7.04 6.69
CA LYS A 157 -16.52 8.48 6.61
C LYS A 157 -15.10 8.75 7.11
N GLY A 158 -14.32 9.52 6.35
CA GLY A 158 -12.92 9.83 6.68
C GLY A 158 -11.89 8.80 6.20
N ARG A 159 -12.27 7.69 5.57
CA ARG A 159 -11.32 6.65 5.14
C ARG A 159 -11.06 6.71 3.63
N ILE A 160 -9.79 6.77 3.25
CA ILE A 160 -9.31 6.64 1.87
C ILE A 160 -8.54 5.33 1.76
N PHE A 161 -9.04 4.43 0.93
CA PHE A 161 -8.39 3.16 0.64
C PHE A 161 -8.15 3.04 -0.87
N VAL A 162 -6.90 2.78 -1.23
CA VAL A 162 -6.42 2.66 -2.61
C VAL A 162 -5.66 1.35 -2.74
N ALA A 163 -6.12 0.45 -3.60
CA ALA A 163 -5.38 -0.74 -4.00
C ALA A 163 -4.90 -0.58 -5.44
N ALA A 164 -3.67 -0.99 -5.74
CA ALA A 164 -3.02 -0.85 -7.06
C ALA A 164 -3.70 -1.61 -8.18
N SER A 165 -4.42 -2.69 -7.85
CA SER A 165 -5.17 -3.46 -8.83
C SER A 165 -6.44 -4.05 -8.22
N SER A 166 -7.41 -4.34 -9.08
CA SER A 166 -8.59 -5.11 -8.73
C SER A 166 -8.22 -6.54 -8.33
N ALA A 167 -9.13 -7.20 -7.60
CA ALA A 167 -8.97 -8.58 -7.14
C ALA A 167 -8.74 -9.61 -8.27
N THR A 168 -8.90 -9.22 -9.55
CA THR A 168 -8.74 -10.09 -10.72
C THR A 168 -7.57 -9.69 -11.62
N GLN A 169 -6.89 -8.57 -11.36
CA GLN A 169 -5.79 -8.07 -12.18
C GLN A 169 -4.45 -8.03 -11.42
N PRO A 170 -3.32 -8.42 -12.05
CA PRO A 170 -2.00 -8.21 -11.45
C PRO A 170 -1.66 -6.71 -11.32
N ALA A 171 -0.75 -6.42 -10.40
CA ALA A 171 -0.02 -5.16 -10.30
C ALA A 171 1.36 -5.34 -10.96
N TYR A 172 1.74 -4.40 -11.83
CA TYR A 172 2.94 -4.50 -12.66
C TYR A 172 3.97 -3.42 -12.30
N GLU A 173 5.26 -3.75 -12.47
CA GLU A 173 6.36 -2.79 -12.48
C GLU A 173 6.39 -2.04 -13.82
N LYS A 174 6.73 -0.74 -13.78
CA LYS A 174 6.85 0.07 -15.00
C LYS A 174 8.20 -0.19 -15.68
N PRO A 175 8.23 -0.61 -16.97
CA PRO A 175 9.47 -0.77 -17.72
C PRO A 175 10.31 0.51 -17.74
N GLY A 176 11.60 0.39 -17.41
CA GLY A 176 12.52 1.52 -17.35
C GLY A 176 12.37 2.42 -16.11
N SER A 177 11.43 2.11 -15.21
CA SER A 177 11.38 2.68 -13.86
C SER A 177 11.77 1.60 -12.84
N SER A 178 12.14 2.06 -11.65
CA SER A 178 12.42 1.26 -10.47
C SER A 178 11.17 0.94 -9.64
N HIS A 179 9.98 1.39 -10.10
CA HIS A 179 8.74 1.43 -9.32
C HIS A 179 7.56 0.65 -9.95
N GLY A 180 6.62 0.24 -9.10
CA GLY A 180 5.28 -0.20 -9.49
C GLY A 180 4.51 0.89 -10.25
N LEU A 181 3.56 0.50 -11.13
CA LEU A 181 2.75 1.46 -11.89
C LEU A 181 1.95 2.41 -10.98
N LEU A 182 1.40 1.90 -9.86
CA LEU A 182 0.67 2.72 -8.90
C LEU A 182 1.62 3.70 -8.21
N THR A 183 2.73 3.20 -7.65
CA THR A 183 3.69 4.05 -6.94
C THR A 183 4.28 5.13 -7.84
N GLU A 184 4.64 4.81 -9.08
CA GLU A 184 5.10 5.78 -10.07
C GLU A 184 4.04 6.86 -10.34
N ALA A 185 2.77 6.49 -10.53
CA ALA A 185 1.68 7.44 -10.78
C ALA A 185 1.49 8.40 -9.60
N ILE A 186 1.52 7.88 -8.36
CA ILE A 186 1.47 8.69 -7.14
C ILE A 186 2.65 9.67 -7.10
N LEU A 187 3.87 9.19 -7.31
CA LEU A 187 5.06 10.03 -7.30
C LEU A 187 5.00 11.12 -8.38
N LYS A 188 4.53 10.79 -9.59
CA LYS A 188 4.41 11.73 -10.70
C LYS A 188 3.45 12.87 -10.36
N ILE A 189 2.29 12.56 -9.78
CA ILE A 189 1.33 13.61 -9.43
C ILE A 189 1.85 14.43 -8.25
N LEU A 190 2.34 13.79 -7.20
CA LEU A 190 2.77 14.51 -5.99
C LEU A 190 4.02 15.36 -6.22
N LYS A 191 4.94 14.98 -7.12
CA LYS A 191 6.11 15.80 -7.50
C LYS A 191 5.74 17.02 -8.36
N ASN A 192 4.75 16.89 -9.23
CA ASN A 192 4.40 17.95 -10.19
C ASN A 192 3.44 19.01 -9.61
N ASN A 193 2.91 18.80 -8.40
CA ASN A 193 2.04 19.76 -7.74
C ASN A 193 2.84 20.65 -6.78
N GLU A 194 3.02 21.92 -7.15
CA GLU A 194 3.86 22.88 -6.42
C GLU A 194 3.16 23.55 -5.21
N SER A 195 1.93 23.15 -4.86
CA SER A 195 1.17 23.87 -3.83
C SER A 195 0.29 22.97 -2.99
N GLN A 196 -0.85 22.53 -3.53
CA GLN A 196 -1.87 21.79 -2.81
C GLN A 196 -2.37 20.60 -3.61
N VAL A 197 -2.41 19.44 -2.99
CA VAL A 197 -2.96 18.22 -3.57
C VAL A 197 -4.21 17.84 -2.79
N ASN A 198 -5.34 17.78 -3.49
CA ASN A 198 -6.56 17.20 -2.95
C ASN A 198 -6.59 15.70 -3.27
N ILE A 199 -6.40 14.87 -2.26
CA ILE A 199 -6.30 13.41 -2.45
C ILE A 199 -7.58 12.84 -3.08
N ALA A 200 -8.74 13.40 -2.73
CA ALA A 200 -10.01 12.90 -3.22
C ALA A 200 -10.20 13.11 -4.73
N THR A 201 -9.59 14.15 -5.31
CA THR A 201 -9.62 14.37 -6.77
C THR A 201 -8.43 13.71 -7.45
N THR A 202 -7.24 13.80 -6.83
CA THR A 202 -6.01 13.22 -7.35
C THR A 202 -6.07 11.71 -7.52
N ILE A 203 -6.92 11.01 -6.76
CA ILE A 203 -7.05 9.56 -6.94
C ILE A 203 -7.55 9.17 -8.34
N TYR A 204 -8.41 9.98 -8.95
CA TYR A 204 -8.90 9.70 -10.30
C TYR A 204 -7.80 9.90 -11.34
N ASP A 205 -6.97 10.93 -11.17
CA ASP A 205 -5.78 11.16 -11.98
C ASP A 205 -4.77 10.00 -11.83
N ILE A 206 -4.59 9.47 -10.60
CA ILE A 206 -3.73 8.29 -10.35
C ILE A 206 -4.26 7.09 -11.15
N ILE A 207 -5.56 6.80 -11.06
CA ILE A 207 -6.19 5.69 -11.79
C ILE A 207 -5.96 5.83 -13.29
N GLU A 208 -6.22 7.02 -13.84
CA GLU A 208 -6.05 7.29 -15.27
C GLU A 208 -4.60 7.06 -15.71
N ILE A 209 -3.62 7.59 -14.97
CA ILE A 209 -2.20 7.38 -15.29
C ILE A 209 -1.84 5.90 -15.25
N VAL A 210 -2.27 5.15 -14.22
CA VAL A 210 -1.98 3.70 -14.13
C VAL A 210 -2.57 2.96 -15.33
N GLN A 211 -3.82 3.21 -15.70
CA GLN A 211 -4.47 2.56 -16.83
C GLN A 211 -3.80 2.90 -18.17
N LEU A 212 -3.42 4.16 -18.37
CA LEU A 212 -2.71 4.61 -19.57
C LEU A 212 -1.33 3.95 -19.70
N GLU A 213 -0.54 3.92 -18.61
CA GLU A 213 0.78 3.29 -18.63
C GLU A 213 0.69 1.76 -18.75
N ALA A 214 -0.30 1.12 -18.11
CA ALA A 214 -0.58 -0.32 -18.30
C ALA A 214 -0.87 -0.64 -19.77
N THR A 215 -1.74 0.15 -20.40
CA THR A 215 -2.09 0.00 -21.82
C THR A 215 -0.85 0.13 -22.71
N ARG A 216 0.04 1.09 -22.42
CA ARG A 216 1.28 1.30 -23.20
C ARG A 216 2.23 0.11 -23.17
N ILE A 217 2.22 -0.67 -22.08
CA ILE A 217 3.06 -1.86 -21.94
C ILE A 217 2.31 -3.14 -22.32
N GLY A 218 1.09 -3.03 -22.86
CA GLY A 218 0.30 -4.14 -23.36
C GLY A 218 -0.35 -5.00 -22.28
N VAL A 219 -0.56 -4.45 -21.07
CA VAL A 219 -1.22 -5.15 -19.96
C VAL A 219 -2.43 -4.38 -19.46
N GLU A 220 -3.26 -5.02 -18.64
CA GLU A 220 -4.37 -4.37 -17.95
C GLU A 220 -4.08 -4.28 -16.45
N GLN A 221 -4.20 -3.07 -15.90
CA GLN A 221 -4.19 -2.83 -14.46
C GLN A 221 -5.14 -1.67 -14.15
N THR A 222 -6.16 -1.95 -13.34
CA THR A 222 -7.12 -0.95 -12.85
C THR A 222 -7.06 -0.89 -11.33
N PRO A 223 -6.54 0.20 -10.74
CA PRO A 223 -6.59 0.40 -9.29
C PRO A 223 -8.03 0.44 -8.77
N VAL A 224 -8.23 -0.02 -7.54
CA VAL A 224 -9.53 -0.03 -6.87
C VAL A 224 -9.52 0.96 -5.70
N VAL A 225 -10.59 1.75 -5.60
CA VAL A 225 -10.81 2.70 -4.51
C VAL A 225 -12.10 2.33 -3.79
N ALA A 226 -12.01 2.08 -2.49
CA ALA A 226 -13.15 1.56 -1.72
C ALA A 226 -14.00 2.66 -1.07
N SER A 227 -13.42 3.83 -0.78
CA SER A 227 -14.11 4.93 -0.10
C SER A 227 -13.39 6.26 -0.35
N LEU A 228 -14.17 7.36 -0.37
CA LEU A 228 -13.71 8.73 -0.55
C LEU A 228 -14.27 9.64 0.56
N ILE A 229 -13.47 10.62 0.99
CA ILE A 229 -13.85 11.55 2.05
C ILE A 229 -14.83 12.60 1.49
N GLU A 230 -16.04 12.66 2.05
CA GLU A 230 -16.94 13.81 1.89
C GLU A 230 -16.28 15.08 2.45
N GLY A 231 -16.05 16.08 1.59
CA GLY A 231 -15.40 17.34 1.94
C GLY A 231 -13.95 17.49 1.47
N GLY A 232 -13.34 16.42 0.94
CA GLY A 232 -11.98 16.43 0.41
C GLY A 232 -10.90 16.50 1.51
N LEU A 233 -9.71 15.97 1.20
CA LEU A 233 -8.53 16.12 2.06
C LEU A 233 -7.42 16.76 1.24
N VAL A 234 -7.05 17.98 1.64
CA VAL A 234 -6.03 18.77 0.97
C VAL A 234 -4.76 18.74 1.80
N PHE A 235 -3.67 18.29 1.17
CA PHE A 235 -2.33 18.41 1.72
C PHE A 235 -1.56 19.49 0.98
N SER A 236 -0.87 20.34 1.73
CA SER A 236 0.10 21.27 1.16
C SER A 236 1.45 20.57 1.06
N PHE A 237 1.96 20.41 -0.16
CA PHE A 237 3.28 19.84 -0.41
C PHE A 237 4.27 21.00 -0.58
N PHE A 238 5.01 21.35 0.47
CA PHE A 238 6.06 22.38 0.38
C PHE A 238 7.39 21.75 -0.05
N SER A 239 7.99 22.34 -1.07
CA SER A 239 9.12 21.81 -1.83
C SER A 239 10.45 21.87 -1.08
N VAL A 240 10.73 20.85 -0.27
CA VAL A 240 12.11 20.51 0.13
C VAL A 240 12.31 19.00 -0.03
N TRP A 241 12.48 18.57 -1.29
CA TRP A 241 12.58 17.18 -1.75
C TRP A 241 13.92 16.48 -1.43
N ARG A 242 14.47 16.69 -0.23
CA ARG A 242 15.84 16.30 0.12
C ARG A 242 16.01 14.78 0.33
N LYS A 243 15.09 14.12 1.03
CA LYS A 243 15.12 12.66 1.25
C LYS A 243 14.64 11.92 -0.01
N ILE A 244 13.69 12.48 -0.75
CA ILE A 244 13.23 11.91 -2.03
C ILE A 244 14.37 11.80 -3.04
N PHE A 245 15.24 12.82 -3.12
CA PHE A 245 16.36 12.79 -4.06
C PHE A 245 17.34 11.66 -3.73
N ILE A 246 17.53 11.34 -2.45
CA ILE A 246 18.36 10.21 -2.00
C ILE A 246 17.66 8.87 -2.27
N ALA A 247 16.34 8.79 -2.04
CA ALA A 247 15.57 7.56 -2.27
C ALA A 247 15.45 7.19 -3.76
N LEU A 248 15.48 8.17 -4.66
CA LEU A 248 15.36 7.96 -6.12
C LEU A 248 16.71 7.84 -6.85
N SER A 249 17.84 8.08 -6.17
CA SER A 249 19.19 8.07 -6.78
C SER A 249 19.97 6.77 -6.56
N ARG A 250 19.32 5.71 -6.07
CA ARG A 250 19.87 4.37 -5.87
C ARG A 250 18.95 3.31 -6.47
#